data_AF-A0A928A1F2-F1
#
_entry.id   AF-A0A928A1F2-F1
#
_cell.length_a   1.000
_cell.length_b   1.000
_cell.length_c   1.000
_cell.angle_alpha   90.00
_cell.angle_beta   90.00
_cell.angle_gamma   90.00
#
_symmetry.space_group_name_H-M   'P 1'
#
loop_
_entity.id
_entity.type
_entity.pdbx_description
1 polymer ?
#
loop_
_entity_poly.entity_id
_entity_poly.type
_entity_poly.pdbx_seq_one_letter_code
_entity_poly.pdbx_strand_id
1 'polypeptide(L)' 'MSKKVKKQKKTPVIKTTKRADGSTEYVVTKSPQSTLGGKIIIATLALLLAGSAVIALVLVLMQL' A
#
# COMPACT_ATOMS: atom_id res chain seq x y z
N MET A 1 -30.69 -21.12 -12.43
CA MET A 1 -29.23 -20.93 -12.56
C MET A 1 -28.67 -20.31 -11.28
N SER A 2 -28.08 -21.12 -10.40
CA SER A 2 -27.49 -20.63 -9.14
C SER A 2 -26.14 -19.93 -9.38
N LYS A 3 -26.08 -18.63 -9.10
CA LYS A 3 -24.84 -17.83 -9.11
C LYS A 3 -23.90 -18.39 -8.03
N LYS A 4 -22.88 -19.15 -8.43
CA LYS A 4 -21.77 -19.54 -7.53
C LYS A 4 -20.99 -18.28 -7.17
N VAL A 5 -21.21 -17.77 -5.96
CA VAL A 5 -20.40 -16.71 -5.35
C VAL A 5 -18.99 -17.28 -5.17
N LYS A 6 -18.06 -16.93 -6.05
CA LYS A 6 -16.63 -17.22 -5.88
C LYS A 6 -16.17 -16.48 -4.62
N LYS A 7 -16.08 -17.20 -3.49
CA LYS A 7 -15.42 -16.70 -2.28
C LYS A 7 -14.00 -16.30 -2.66
N GLN A 8 -13.74 -15.00 -2.80
CA GLN A 8 -12.40 -14.45 -2.98
C GLN A 8 -11.59 -14.85 -1.73
N LYS A 9 -10.74 -15.87 -1.86
CA LYS A 9 -9.77 -16.24 -0.82
C LYS A 9 -8.88 -15.02 -0.59
N LYS A 10 -9.05 -14.34 0.54
CA LYS A 10 -8.17 -13.26 0.98
C LYS A 10 -6.76 -13.86 1.10
N THR A 11 -5.88 -13.54 0.17
CA THR A 11 -4.47 -13.92 0.26
C THR A 11 -3.87 -13.27 1.51
N PRO A 12 -3.26 -14.05 2.41
CA PRO A 12 -2.65 -13.52 3.62
C PRO A 12 -1.47 -12.61 3.25
N VAL A 13 -1.28 -11.55 4.03
CA VAL A 13 -0.21 -10.56 3.83
C VAL A 13 1.17 -11.20 4.01
N ILE A 14 1.25 -12.20 4.89
CA ILE A 14 2.46 -12.96 5.21
C ILE A 14 2.13 -14.44 5.07
N LYS A 15 2.88 -15.18 4.24
CA LYS A 15 2.85 -16.63 4.20
C LYS A 15 4.04 -17.17 4.97
N THR A 16 3.78 -17.99 5.99
CA THR A 16 4.81 -18.72 6.71
C THR A 16 5.04 -20.05 6.01
N THR A 17 6.23 -20.26 5.45
CA THR A 17 6.67 -21.55 4.90
C THR A 17 7.73 -22.13 5.83
N LYS A 18 7.58 -23.39 6.24
CA LYS A 18 8.67 -24.12 6.89
C LYS A 18 9.61 -24.62 5.79
N ARG A 19 10.88 -24.20 5.86
CA ARG A 19 11.93 -24.77 5.02
C ARG A 19 12.24 -26.21 5.46
N ALA A 20 12.86 -26.97 4.58
CA ALA A 20 13.27 -28.35 4.84
C ALA A 20 14.29 -28.49 5.99
N ASP A 21 14.94 -27.38 6.36
CA ASP A 21 15.87 -27.27 7.50
C ASP A 21 15.18 -27.00 8.85
N GLY A 22 13.85 -26.88 8.87
CA GLY A 22 13.06 -26.59 10.07
C GLY A 22 12.91 -25.10 10.40
N SER A 23 13.54 -24.19 9.63
CA SER A 23 13.41 -22.75 9.82
C SER A 23 12.11 -22.19 9.24
N THR A 24 11.56 -21.16 9.89
CA THR A 24 10.36 -20.44 9.44
C THR A 24 10.74 -19.27 8.53
N GLU A 25 10.34 -19.34 7.26
CA GLU A 25 10.39 -18.21 6.35
C GLU A 25 9.08 -17.42 6.40
N TYR A 26 9.21 -16.09 6.43
CA TYR A 26 8.10 -15.18 6.29
C TYR A 26 8.15 -14.58 4.89
N VAL A 27 7.33 -15.10 3.97
CA VAL A 27 7.21 -14.55 2.62
C VAL A 27 6.14 -13.46 2.63
N VAL A 28 6.57 -12.21 2.41
CA VAL A 28 5.65 -11.08 2.24
C VAL A 28 4.98 -11.21 0.88
N THR A 29 3.73 -11.69 0.87
CA THR A 29 3.00 -11.99 -0.37
C THR A 29 2.23 -10.81 -0.95
N LYS A 30 2.11 -9.70 -0.22
CA LYS A 30 1.42 -8.49 -0.71
C LYS A 30 2.38 -7.30 -0.74
N SER A 31 2.43 -6.63 -1.87
CA SER A 31 3.13 -5.35 -1.99
C SER A 31 2.47 -4.31 -1.08
N PRO A 32 3.25 -3.39 -0.48
CA PRO A 32 2.71 -2.32 0.35
C PRO A 32 1.63 -1.50 -0.38
N GLN A 33 1.81 -1.24 -1.68
CA GLN A 33 0.81 -0.59 -2.55
C GLN A 33 -0.56 -1.28 -2.56
N SER A 34 -0.60 -2.60 -2.38
CA SER A 34 -1.85 -3.38 -2.33
C SER A 34 -2.45 -3.48 -0.93
N THR A 35 -1.74 -3.04 0.12
CA THR A 35 -2.23 -3.05 1.50
C THR A 35 -2.94 -1.73 1.83
N LEU A 36 -3.94 -1.77 2.72
CA LEU A 36 -4.67 -0.55 3.11
C LEU A 36 -3.74 0.47 3.78
N GLY A 37 -2.84 0.01 4.66
CA GLY A 37 -1.82 0.86 5.29
C GLY A 37 -0.86 1.49 4.29
N GLY A 38 -0.36 0.71 3.32
CA GLY A 38 0.54 1.27 2.30
C GLY A 38 -0.16 2.26 1.37
N LYS A 39 -1.45 2.07 1.04
CA LYS A 39 -2.23 3.07 0.30
C LYS A 39 -2.35 4.39 1.06
N ILE A 40 -2.58 4.34 2.36
CA ILE A 40 -2.66 5.55 3.21
C ILE A 40 -1.33 6.28 3.20
N ILE A 41 -0.22 5.58 3.45
CA ILE A 41 1.13 6.18 3.47
C ILE A 41 1.45 6.84 2.12
N ILE A 42 1.17 6.14 1.00
CA ILE A 42 1.40 6.67 -0.34
C ILE A 42 0.54 7.92 -0.60
N ALA A 43 -0.73 7.91 -0.21
CA ALA A 43 -1.62 9.05 -0.38
C ALA A 43 -1.15 10.26 0.44
N THR A 44 -0.71 10.06 1.68
CA THR A 44 -0.17 11.14 2.53
C THR A 44 1.10 11.73 1.93
N LEU A 45 2.04 10.90 1.46
CA LEU A 45 3.25 11.38 0.80
C LEU A 45 2.94 12.16 -0.47
N ALA A 46 2.02 11.66 -1.30
CA ALA A 46 1.60 12.33 -2.52
C ALA A 46 0.96 13.70 -2.22
N LEU A 47 0.09 13.78 -1.20
CA LEU A 47 -0.53 15.04 -0.78
C LEU A 47 0.48 16.05 -0.23
N LEU A 48 1.48 15.60 0.54
CA LEU A 48 2.52 16.49 1.05
C LEU A 48 3.38 17.07 -0.08
N LEU A 49 3.78 16.24 -1.05
CA LEU A 49 4.56 16.67 -2.21
C LEU A 49 3.75 17.63 -3.11
N ALA A 50 2.53 17.24 -3.47
CA ALA A 50 1.67 18.10 -4.29
C ALA A 50 1.28 19.39 -3.56
N GLY A 51 0.92 19.29 -2.29
CA GLY A 51 0.54 20.43 -1.46
C GLY A 51 1.68 21.42 -1.26
N SER A 52 2.89 20.95 -0.95
CA SER A 52 4.05 21.82 -0.80
C SER A 52 4.40 22.57 -2.08
N ALA A 53 4.29 21.91 -3.25
CA ALA A 53 4.50 22.56 -4.54
C ALA A 53 3.48 23.68 -4.80
N VAL A 54 2.20 23.44 -4.52
CA VAL A 54 1.14 24.45 -4.67
C VAL A 54 1.33 25.62 -3.69
N ILE A 55 1.63 25.32 -2.41
CA ILE A 55 1.89 26.35 -1.40
C ILE A 55 3.09 27.21 -1.80
N ALA A 56 4.17 26.59 -2.27
CA ALA A 56 5.36 27.32 -2.73
C ALA A 56 5.02 28.27 -3.89
N LEU A 57 4.23 27.83 -4.88
CA LEU A 57 3.78 28.69 -5.98
C LEU A 57 2.94 29.87 -5.50
N VAL A 58 2.00 29.64 -4.56
CA VAL A 58 1.18 30.72 -4.00
C VAL A 58 2.04 31.73 -3.24
N LEU A 59 3.00 31.26 -2.44
CA LEU A 59 3.91 32.15 -1.71
C LEU A 59 4.76 33.00 -2.66
N VAL A 60 5.29 32.40 -3.73
CA VAL A 60 6.03 33.14 -4.76
C VAL A 60 5.16 34.20 -5.43
N LEU A 61 3.90 33.89 -5.74
CA LEU A 61 2.98 34.86 -6.33
C LEU A 61 2.53 35.97 -5.36
N MET A 62 2.45 35.70 -4.06
CA MET A 62 2.13 36.72 -3.06
C MET A 62 3.32 37.63 -2.71
N GLN A 63 4.55 37.17 -2.95
CA GLN A 63 5.77 37.95 -2.77
C GLN A 63 6.12 38.82 -4.00
N LEU A 64 5.42 38.62 -5.12
CA LEU A 64 5.52 39.43 -6.34
C LEU A 64 4.51 40.58 -6.29
#